data_AF-A0A534TZX3-F1
#
_entry.id   AF-A0A534TZX3-F1
#
_cell.length_a   1.000
_cell.length_b   1.000
_cell.length_c   1.000
_cell.angle_alpha   90.00
_cell.angle_beta   90.00
_cell.angle_gamma   90.00
#
_symmetry.space_group_name_H-M   'P 1'
#
loop_
_entity.id
_entity.type
_entity.pdbx_description
1 polymer ?
#
loop_
_entity_poly.entity_id
_entity_poly.type
_entity_poly.pdbx_seq_one_letter_code
_entity_poly.pdbx_strand_id
1 'polypeptide(L)'
;EEFTAPTCDDCGGFLKSANVSFGQSMPVVAMQRAQAWSEQADLFIVVGSSLQVQPAASFPVIAKRSGALLAIVNRDPTPLDGMADFVHNGAIGEFFRQLTALLGDS
;
A
#
# COMPACT_ATOMS: atom_id res chain seq x y z
N GLU A 1 -17.10 -30.83 7.11
CA GLU A 1 -15.71 -31.18 6.82
C GLU A 1 -14.81 -30.43 7.80
N GLU A 2 -13.86 -31.11 8.41
CA GLU A 2 -12.95 -30.54 9.42
C GLU A 2 -11.73 -29.96 8.71
N PHE A 3 -11.54 -28.64 8.78
CA PHE A 3 -10.41 -27.96 8.15
C PHE A 3 -9.11 -28.39 8.83
N THR A 4 -8.25 -29.11 8.09
CA THR A 4 -6.94 -29.55 8.58
C THR A 4 -5.86 -28.66 7.98
N ALA A 5 -5.02 -28.06 8.82
CA ALA A 5 -3.92 -27.22 8.35
C ALA A 5 -2.89 -28.07 7.56
N PRO A 6 -2.39 -27.58 6.42
CA PRO A 6 -1.37 -28.28 5.66
C PRO A 6 -0.09 -28.46 6.50
N THR A 7 0.62 -29.56 6.27
CA THR A 7 1.88 -29.87 6.96
C THR A 7 3.06 -29.81 5.99
N CYS A 8 4.24 -29.57 6.51
CA CYS A 8 5.48 -29.52 5.75
C CYS A 8 6.00 -30.94 5.48
N ASP A 9 6.26 -31.28 4.22
CA ASP A 9 6.76 -32.61 3.83
C ASP A 9 8.18 -32.92 4.38
N ASP A 10 8.96 -31.88 4.71
CA ASP A 10 10.33 -32.04 5.21
C ASP A 10 10.41 -32.20 6.73
N CYS A 11 9.56 -31.49 7.49
CA CYS A 11 9.65 -31.44 8.96
C CYS A 11 8.37 -31.82 9.71
N GLY A 12 7.26 -32.07 9.00
CA GLY A 12 5.95 -32.42 9.58
C GLY A 12 5.24 -31.29 10.33
N GLY A 13 5.80 -30.07 10.37
CA GLY A 13 5.22 -28.91 11.05
C GLY A 13 4.06 -28.29 10.27
N PHE A 14 3.22 -27.49 10.94
CA PHE A 14 2.11 -26.79 10.27
C PHE A 14 2.61 -25.67 9.36
N LEU A 15 2.10 -25.64 8.14
CA LEU A 15 2.31 -24.55 7.19
C LEU A 15 1.31 -23.43 7.46
N LYS A 16 1.84 -22.23 7.65
CA LYS A 16 1.07 -20.98 7.65
C LYS A 16 1.33 -20.25 6.34
N SER A 17 0.32 -19.57 5.81
CA SER A 17 0.53 -18.58 4.75
C SER A 17 1.58 -17.54 5.16
N ALA A 18 2.40 -17.12 4.21
CA ALA A 18 3.42 -16.09 4.41
C ALA A 18 2.81 -14.66 4.48
N ASN A 19 1.71 -14.51 5.22
CA ASN A 19 1.10 -13.21 5.50
C ASN A 19 1.57 -12.65 6.86
N VAL A 20 1.50 -11.33 6.98
CA VAL A 20 1.67 -10.65 8.27
C VAL A 20 0.30 -10.46 8.88
N SER A 21 0.06 -11.14 10.00
CA SER A 21 -1.16 -10.97 10.80
C SER A 21 -1.03 -9.77 11.74
N PHE A 22 -2.14 -9.22 12.22
CA PHE A 22 -2.10 -8.17 13.24
C PHE A 22 -1.31 -8.60 14.48
N GLY A 23 -0.49 -7.68 14.99
CA GLY A 23 0.42 -7.94 16.12
C GLY A 23 1.73 -8.63 15.73
N GLN A 24 1.88 -9.13 14.49
CA GLN A 24 3.17 -9.65 14.03
C GLN A 24 4.09 -8.53 13.57
N SER A 25 5.39 -8.74 13.75
CA SER A 25 6.42 -7.85 13.25
C SER A 25 6.42 -7.84 11.72
N MET A 26 6.57 -6.65 11.15
CA MET A 26 6.75 -6.48 9.71
C MET A 26 8.14 -6.96 9.26
N PRO A 27 8.29 -7.47 8.02
CA PRO A 27 9.59 -7.85 7.49
C PRO A 27 10.54 -6.65 7.41
N VAL A 28 11.64 -6.69 8.16
CA VAL A 28 12.57 -5.56 8.32
C VAL A 28 13.12 -5.05 7.00
N VAL A 29 13.57 -5.96 6.13
CA VAL A 29 14.16 -5.58 4.83
C VAL A 29 13.15 -4.91 3.91
N ALA A 30 11.90 -5.39 3.90
CA ALA A 30 10.84 -4.79 3.09
C ALA A 30 10.46 -3.39 3.61
N MET A 31 10.39 -3.24 4.94
CA MET A 31 10.14 -1.96 5.60
C MET A 31 11.22 -0.92 5.30
N GLN A 32 12.50 -1.31 5.39
CA GLN A 32 13.62 -0.43 5.07
C GLN A 32 13.62 0.01 3.60
N ARG A 33 13.29 -0.90 2.68
CA ARG A 33 13.18 -0.58 1.26
C ARG A 33 12.05 0.40 1.00
N ALA A 34 10.87 0.16 1.59
CA ALA A 34 9.73 1.06 1.46
C ALA A 34 10.04 2.45 2.02
N GLN A 35 10.72 2.55 3.17
CA GLN A 35 11.19 3.81 3.73
C GLN A 35 12.09 4.56 2.73
N ALA A 36 13.14 3.90 2.23
CA ALA A 36 14.11 4.53 1.34
C ALA A 36 13.47 5.01 0.03
N TRP A 37 12.53 4.25 -0.53
CA TRP A 37 11.78 4.65 -1.71
C TRP A 37 10.83 5.81 -1.44
N SER A 38 10.16 5.84 -0.28
CA SER A 38 9.33 6.97 0.12
C SER A 38 10.14 8.25 0.24
N GLU A 39 11.33 8.21 0.84
CA GLU A 39 12.19 9.39 1.03
C GLU A 39 12.73 9.96 -0.29
N GLN A 40 12.90 9.12 -1.31
CA GLN A 40 13.46 9.51 -2.62
C GLN A 40 12.41 9.82 -3.68
N ALA A 41 11.12 9.64 -3.38
CA ALA A 41 10.07 9.79 -4.37
C ALA A 41 9.83 11.27 -4.71
N ASP A 42 9.73 11.58 -6.00
CA ASP A 42 9.18 12.86 -6.47
C ASP A 42 7.64 12.87 -6.43
N LEU A 43 7.03 11.69 -6.57
CA LEU A 43 5.59 11.45 -6.55
C LEU A 43 5.28 10.14 -5.82
N PHE A 44 4.37 10.19 -4.85
CA PHE A 44 3.84 9.04 -4.14
C PHE A 44 2.34 8.92 -4.42
N ILE A 45 1.93 7.78 -4.99
CA ILE A 45 0.52 7.52 -5.32
C ILE A 45 -0.04 6.43 -4.40
N VAL A 46 -1.04 6.78 -3.61
CA VAL A 46 -1.83 5.82 -2.83
C VAL A 46 -3.03 5.39 -3.67
N VAL A 47 -3.19 4.08 -3.86
CA VAL A 47 -4.31 3.51 -4.62
C VAL A 47 -5.06 2.50 -3.76
N GLY A 48 -6.36 2.74 -3.53
CA GLY A 48 -7.25 1.76 -2.90
C GLY A 48 -6.91 1.41 -1.45
N SER A 49 -6.33 2.34 -0.69
CA SER A 49 -5.97 2.13 0.72
C SER A 49 -6.70 3.13 1.60
N SER A 50 -7.24 2.66 2.74
CA SER A 50 -7.85 3.52 3.76
C SER A 50 -6.81 4.31 4.58
N LEU A 51 -5.52 3.94 4.49
CA LEU A 51 -4.42 4.55 5.24
C LEU A 51 -4.62 4.55 6.76
N GLN A 52 -5.25 3.51 7.30
CA GLN A 52 -5.45 3.35 8.75
C GLN A 52 -4.46 2.37 9.41
N VAL A 53 -3.92 1.41 8.63
CA VAL A 53 -3.09 0.34 9.18
C VAL A 53 -1.62 0.75 9.22
N GLN A 54 -1.07 0.77 10.42
CA GLN A 54 0.36 0.99 10.65
C GLN A 54 1.16 -0.30 10.52
N PRO A 55 2.44 -0.23 10.07
CA PRO A 55 3.20 0.98 9.75
C PRO A 55 3.01 1.50 8.31
N ALA A 56 2.29 0.77 7.44
CA ALA A 56 2.18 1.11 6.02
C ALA A 56 1.60 2.52 5.77
N ALA A 57 0.66 2.97 6.59
CA ALA A 57 0.07 4.30 6.51
C ALA A 57 1.06 5.46 6.78
N SER A 58 2.27 5.18 7.28
CA SER A 58 3.30 6.21 7.52
C SER A 58 4.08 6.57 6.24
N PHE A 59 4.17 5.68 5.27
CA PHE A 59 5.00 5.88 4.07
C PHE A 59 4.59 7.09 3.19
N PRO A 60 3.28 7.36 2.95
CA PRO A 60 2.88 8.57 2.23
C PRO A 60 3.25 9.84 3.00
N VAL A 61 3.22 9.80 4.33
CA VAL A 61 3.63 10.93 5.18
C VAL A 61 5.12 11.21 5.05
N ILE A 62 5.93 10.16 5.06
CA ILE A 62 7.38 10.25 4.87
C ILE A 62 7.69 10.86 3.50
N ALA A 63 7.05 10.37 2.44
CA ALA A 63 7.27 10.88 1.10
C ALA A 63 6.91 12.37 0.99
N LYS A 64 5.71 12.75 1.46
CA LYS A 64 5.27 14.14 1.44
C LYS A 64 6.19 15.07 2.22
N ARG A 65 6.68 14.64 3.38
CA ARG A 65 7.65 15.40 4.19
C ARG A 65 9.03 15.50 3.54
N SER A 66 9.37 14.54 2.68
CA SER A 66 10.62 14.54 1.92
C SER A 66 10.54 15.36 0.63
N GLY A 67 9.39 15.97 0.35
CA GLY A 67 9.17 16.86 -0.80
C GLY A 67 8.39 16.25 -1.95
N ALA A 68 7.96 14.99 -1.84
CA ALA A 68 7.15 14.34 -2.86
C ALA A 68 5.78 15.01 -3.02
N LEU A 69 5.26 15.01 -4.24
CA LEU A 69 3.82 15.15 -4.45
C LEU A 69 3.10 13.90 -3.94
N LEU A 70 1.97 14.07 -3.27
CA LEU A 70 1.14 12.99 -2.76
C LEU A 70 -0.21 12.99 -3.48
N ALA A 71 -0.48 11.91 -4.22
CA ALA A 71 -1.76 11.67 -4.85
C ALA A 71 -2.47 10.50 -4.15
N ILE A 72 -3.76 10.65 -3.84
CA ILE A 72 -4.59 9.62 -3.23
C ILE A 72 -5.77 9.33 -4.18
N VAL A 73 -5.89 8.06 -4.56
CA VAL A 73 -7.01 7.55 -5.36
C VAL A 73 -7.69 6.45 -4.57
N ASN A 74 -8.80 6.79 -3.93
CA ASN A 74 -9.55 5.85 -3.10
C ASN A 74 -11.05 6.11 -3.23
N ARG A 75 -11.88 5.12 -2.93
CA ARG A 75 -13.35 5.34 -2.97
C ARG A 75 -13.82 6.24 -1.84
N ASP A 76 -13.31 5.97 -0.65
CA ASP A 76 -13.72 6.62 0.59
C ASP A 76 -12.63 7.57 1.09
N PRO A 77 -13.00 8.60 1.88
CA PRO A 77 -12.03 9.54 2.45
C PRO A 77 -10.97 8.84 3.29
N THR A 78 -9.75 9.40 3.29
CA THR A 78 -8.63 8.91 4.12
C THR A 78 -8.19 9.95 5.15
N PRO A 79 -7.54 9.55 6.25
CA PRO A 79 -6.98 10.49 7.21
C PRO A 79 -5.92 11.44 6.62
N LEU A 80 -5.34 11.10 5.46
CA LEU A 80 -4.27 11.87 4.82
C LEU A 80 -4.76 12.76 3.66
N ASP A 81 -6.07 12.83 3.41
CA ASP A 81 -6.61 13.64 2.30
C ASP A 81 -6.22 15.12 2.45
N GLY A 82 -6.21 15.64 3.67
CA GLY A 82 -5.85 17.04 3.93
C GLY A 82 -4.37 17.38 3.69
N MET A 83 -3.49 16.39 3.53
CA MET A 83 -2.07 16.61 3.21
C MET A 83 -1.70 16.24 1.77
N ALA A 84 -2.62 15.63 1.03
CA ALA A 84 -2.40 15.23 -0.35
C ALA A 84 -2.51 16.44 -1.29
N ASP A 85 -1.69 16.45 -2.34
CA ASP A 85 -1.76 17.44 -3.42
C ASP A 85 -2.90 17.13 -4.39
N PHE A 86 -3.30 15.86 -4.45
CA PHE A 86 -4.40 15.39 -5.28
C PHE A 86 -5.18 14.30 -4.56
N VAL A 87 -6.51 14.43 -4.55
CA VAL A 87 -7.42 13.41 -4.04
C VAL A 87 -8.50 13.13 -5.07
N HIS A 88 -8.65 11.87 -5.45
CA HIS A 88 -9.76 11.38 -6.25
C HIS A 88 -10.60 10.39 -5.44
N ASN A 89 -11.83 10.78 -5.14
CA ASN A 89 -12.83 9.95 -4.48
C ASN A 89 -13.65 9.19 -5.53
N GLY A 90 -13.28 7.94 -5.79
CA GLY A 90 -13.92 7.17 -6.85
C GLY A 90 -13.37 5.75 -7.00
N ALA A 91 -13.96 4.99 -7.94
CA ALA A 91 -13.49 3.65 -8.24
C ALA A 91 -12.13 3.71 -8.95
N ILE A 92 -11.11 3.06 -8.36
CA ILE A 92 -9.75 3.01 -8.93
C ILE A 92 -9.75 2.53 -10.39
N GLY A 93 -10.58 1.54 -10.72
CA GLY A 93 -10.67 0.99 -12.07
C GLY A 93 -11.25 1.96 -13.11
N GLU A 94 -12.10 2.91 -12.71
CA GLU A 94 -12.61 3.95 -13.62
C GLU A 94 -11.58 5.07 -13.80
N PHE A 95 -10.97 5.51 -12.69
CA PHE A 95 -9.91 6.50 -12.70
C PHE A 95 -8.75 6.08 -13.62
N PHE A 96 -8.19 4.88 -13.42
CA PHE A 96 -7.05 4.41 -14.21
C PHE A 96 -7.41 4.13 -15.67
N ARG A 97 -8.67 3.79 -15.98
CA ARG A 97 -9.12 3.66 -17.37
C ARG A 97 -9.10 5.00 -18.10
N GLN A 98 -9.60 6.06 -17.45
CA GLN A 98 -9.57 7.42 -18.00
C GLN A 98 -8.13 7.93 -18.11
N LEU A 99 -7.32 7.73 -17.06
CA LEU A 99 -5.92 8.12 -17.05
C LEU A 99 -5.14 7.44 -18.19
N THR A 100 -5.34 6.14 -18.40
CA THR A 100 -4.68 5.40 -19.47
C THR A 100 -5.06 5.95 -20.85
N ALA A 101 -6.32 6.34 -21.06
CA ALA A 101 -6.76 6.95 -22.32
C ALA A 101 -6.14 8.32 -22.57
N LEU A 102 -5.81 9.08 -21.51
CA LEU A 102 -5.13 10.37 -21.62
C LEU A 102 -3.62 10.25 -21.83
N LEU A 103 -3.01 9.20 -21.28
CA LEU A 103 -1.59 8.89 -21.46
C LEU A 103 -1.31 8.10 -22.76
N GLY A 104 -2.35 7.53 -23.37
CA GLY A 104 -2.27 6.76 -24.60
C GLY A 104 -2.24 7.62 -25.86
N ASP A 105 -1.04 8.12 -26.17
CA ASP A 105 -0.50 8.38 -27.53
C ASP A 105 0.99 8.76 -27.38
N SER A 106 1.77 7.85 -26.78
CA SER A 106 3.24 7.88 -26.76
C SER A 106 3.79 6.45 -26.76
#